data_AF-A0AAN7H3P0-F1
#
_entry.id   AF-A0AAN7H3P0-F1
#
_cell.length_a   1.000
_cell.length_b   1.000
_cell.length_c   1.000
_cell.angle_alpha   90.00
_cell.angle_beta   90.00
_cell.angle_gamma   90.00
#
_symmetry.space_group_name_H-M   'P 1'
#
loop_
_entity.id
_entity.type
_entity.pdbx_description
1 polymer ?
#
loop_
_entity_poly.entity_id
_entity_poly.type
_entity_poly.pdbx_seq_one_letter_code
_entity_poly.pdbx_strand_id
1 'polypeptide(L)'
;MTPIPSIHCFPTTTTSITILLFLTITTLTTTARGASLSQSQSQCYFPSGTESSGDVPCDPSAEVSMCCPTREACLSSGLCANAGTGPSEGISYARGTCTDQSWRSDICPQRCRISRFCP
;
A
#
# COMPACT_ATOMS: atom_id res chain seq x y z
N MET A 1 -0.73 -26.54 58.02
CA MET A 1 -1.83 -27.29 57.38
C MET A 1 -1.54 -27.34 55.89
N THR A 2 -0.91 -28.43 55.44
CA THR A 2 -0.52 -28.67 54.04
C THR A 2 -1.31 -29.88 53.54
N PRO A 3 -2.07 -29.80 52.43
CA PRO A 3 -2.81 -30.95 51.92
C PRO A 3 -1.90 -31.90 51.11
N ILE A 4 -2.19 -33.20 51.31
CA ILE A 4 -1.63 -34.37 50.63
C ILE A 4 -2.23 -34.45 49.20
N PRO A 5 -1.46 -34.80 48.16
CA PRO A 5 -1.98 -34.95 46.80
C PRO A 5 -2.71 -36.30 46.63
N SER A 6 -3.96 -36.23 46.17
CA SER A 6 -4.71 -37.40 45.70
C SER A 6 -4.34 -37.71 44.25
N ILE A 7 -3.65 -38.83 44.04
CA ILE A 7 -3.32 -39.34 42.71
C ILE A 7 -4.58 -39.99 42.14
N HIS A 8 -5.18 -39.34 41.15
CA HIS A 8 -6.24 -39.93 40.33
C HIS A 8 -5.63 -40.74 39.18
N CYS A 9 -5.85 -42.05 39.18
CA CYS A 9 -5.69 -42.90 38.00
C CYS A 9 -6.82 -42.59 37.01
N PHE A 10 -6.51 -41.87 35.92
CA PHE A 10 -7.42 -41.73 34.78
C PHE A 10 -7.06 -42.75 33.69
N PRO A 11 -8.04 -43.46 33.10
CA PRO A 11 -7.80 -44.38 32.00
C PRO A 11 -7.34 -43.63 30.74
N THR A 12 -6.16 -43.98 30.25
CA THR A 12 -5.39 -43.33 29.17
C THR A 12 -5.96 -43.51 27.75
N THR A 13 -7.15 -44.12 27.61
CA THR A 13 -7.68 -44.52 26.29
C THR A 13 -8.66 -43.49 25.70
N THR A 14 -9.31 -42.68 26.52
CA THR A 14 -10.28 -41.67 26.05
C THR A 14 -9.62 -40.39 25.53
N THR A 15 -8.42 -40.07 26.03
CA THR A 15 -7.66 -38.86 25.65
C THR A 15 -7.21 -38.89 24.19
N SER A 16 -6.74 -40.04 23.68
CA SER A 16 -6.29 -40.16 22.28
C SER A 16 -7.39 -39.88 21.25
N ILE A 17 -8.61 -40.34 21.51
CA ILE A 17 -9.75 -40.12 20.58
C ILE A 17 -10.19 -38.66 20.61
N THR A 18 -10.26 -38.04 21.79
CA THR A 18 -10.59 -36.62 21.91
C THR A 18 -9.54 -35.72 21.26
N ILE A 19 -8.24 -36.01 21.44
CA ILE A 19 -7.14 -35.22 20.85
C ILE A 19 -7.16 -35.31 19.32
N LEU A 20 -7.44 -36.48 18.74
CA LEU A 20 -7.59 -36.66 17.29
C LEU A 20 -8.81 -35.90 16.72
N LEU A 21 -9.92 -35.84 17.45
CA LEU A 21 -11.09 -35.03 17.06
C LEU A 21 -10.82 -33.51 17.16
N PHE A 22 -10.10 -33.03 18.18
CA PHE A 22 -9.76 -31.61 18.28
C PHE A 22 -8.79 -31.16 17.17
N LEU A 23 -7.82 -32.01 16.79
CA LEU A 23 -6.87 -31.73 15.69
C LEU A 23 -7.56 -31.61 14.32
N THR A 24 -8.57 -32.45 14.03
CA THR A 24 -9.31 -32.39 12.76
C THR A 24 -10.24 -31.18 12.68
N ILE A 25 -10.82 -30.74 13.80
CA ILE A 25 -11.66 -29.53 13.85
C ILE A 25 -10.83 -28.26 13.56
N THR A 26 -9.59 -28.16 14.07
CA THR A 26 -8.69 -27.03 13.75
C THR A 26 -8.25 -26.97 12.29
N THR A 27 -8.18 -28.11 11.59
CA THR A 27 -7.85 -28.13 10.15
C THR A 27 -8.99 -27.66 9.26
N LEU A 28 -10.24 -27.71 9.74
CA LEU A 28 -11.42 -27.30 8.96
C LEU A 28 -11.65 -25.78 8.98
N THR A 29 -11.22 -25.09 10.04
CA THR A 29 -11.46 -23.64 10.22
C THR A 29 -10.35 -22.73 9.70
N THR A 30 -9.17 -23.26 9.36
CA THR A 30 -8.01 -22.43 9.01
C THR A 30 -7.86 -22.25 7.51
N THR A 31 -8.93 -21.84 6.82
CA THR A 31 -8.79 -21.17 5.51
C THR A 31 -8.56 -19.68 5.75
N ALA A 32 -7.42 -19.35 6.33
CA ALA A 32 -6.92 -17.98 6.32
C ALA A 32 -6.58 -17.64 4.86
N ARG A 33 -7.59 -17.19 4.11
CA ARG A 33 -7.38 -16.41 2.89
C ARG A 33 -6.67 -15.14 3.35
N GLY A 34 -5.34 -15.17 3.29
CA GLY A 34 -4.57 -13.95 3.30
C GLY A 34 -5.15 -13.07 2.19
N ALA A 35 -5.75 -11.95 2.56
CA ALA A 35 -6.08 -10.92 1.59
C ALA A 35 -4.73 -10.40 1.09
N SER A 36 -4.31 -10.87 -0.08
CA SER A 36 -3.26 -10.23 -0.85
C SER A 36 -3.77 -8.81 -1.12
N LEU A 37 -3.33 -7.83 -0.33
CA LEU A 37 -3.35 -6.45 -0.76
C LEU A 37 -2.38 -6.41 -1.94
N SER A 38 -2.91 -6.69 -3.13
CA SER A 38 -2.25 -6.35 -4.37
C SER A 38 -2.13 -4.82 -4.30
N GLN A 39 -1.00 -4.35 -3.79
CA GLN A 39 -0.61 -2.97 -3.95
C GLN A 39 -0.37 -2.83 -5.45
N SER A 40 -1.47 -2.58 -6.17
CA SER A 40 -1.45 -2.19 -7.55
C SER A 40 -0.47 -1.03 -7.56
N GLN A 41 0.72 -1.25 -8.14
CA GLN A 41 1.61 -0.18 -8.52
C GLN A 41 0.76 0.66 -9.47
N SER A 42 0.10 1.66 -8.89
CA SER A 42 -0.93 2.41 -9.56
C SER A 42 -0.22 3.09 -10.72
N GLN A 43 -0.58 2.69 -11.93
CA GLN A 43 0.06 3.24 -13.11
C GLN A 43 -0.18 4.74 -13.13
N CYS A 44 0.87 5.49 -13.43
CA CYS A 44 0.83 6.94 -13.44
C CYS A 44 0.63 7.41 -14.88
N TYR A 45 -0.18 8.44 -15.06
CA TYR A 45 -0.58 8.94 -16.37
C TYR A 45 -0.32 10.44 -16.47
N PHE A 46 0.16 10.87 -17.63
CA PHE A 46 0.18 12.26 -18.05
C PHE A 46 -1.24 12.79 -18.28
N PRO A 47 -1.46 14.13 -18.24
CA PRO A 47 -2.79 14.71 -18.50
C PRO A 47 -3.34 14.42 -19.90
N SER A 48 -2.51 13.94 -20.82
CA SER A 48 -2.93 13.37 -22.12
C SER A 48 -3.59 11.99 -22.00
N GLY A 49 -3.57 11.35 -20.83
CA GLY A 49 -3.96 9.96 -20.60
C GLY A 49 -2.87 8.93 -20.94
N THR A 50 -1.69 9.39 -21.38
CA THR A 50 -0.54 8.54 -21.71
C THR A 50 0.12 8.04 -20.43
N GLU A 51 0.48 6.77 -20.37
CA GLU A 51 1.20 6.18 -19.24
C GLU A 51 2.61 6.79 -19.08
N SER A 52 3.03 6.98 -17.84
CA SER A 52 4.39 7.37 -17.45
C SER A 52 5.15 6.14 -16.97
N SER A 53 6.25 5.80 -17.65
CA SER A 53 7.00 4.56 -17.45
C SER A 53 7.98 4.58 -16.28
N GLY A 54 8.05 5.68 -15.52
CA GLY A 54 9.01 5.83 -14.41
C GLY A 54 8.51 6.60 -13.20
N ASP A 55 7.29 7.12 -13.24
CA ASP A 55 6.72 7.80 -12.09
C ASP A 55 6.09 6.80 -11.13
N VAL A 56 6.15 7.13 -9.84
CA VAL A 56 5.60 6.33 -8.75
C VAL A 56 4.56 7.14 -7.97
N PRO A 57 3.48 6.50 -7.46
CA PRO A 57 2.50 7.18 -6.65
C PRO A 57 3.10 7.63 -5.31
N CYS A 58 2.83 8.89 -4.96
CA CYS A 58 3.24 9.49 -3.68
C CYS A 58 2.56 8.81 -2.49
N ASP A 59 1.27 8.47 -2.62
CA ASP A 59 0.54 7.62 -1.70
C ASP A 59 0.08 6.34 -2.42
N PRO A 60 0.74 5.19 -2.19
CA PRO A 60 0.40 3.93 -2.84
C PRO A 60 -0.77 3.20 -2.18
N SER A 61 -1.33 3.76 -1.10
CA SER A 61 -2.49 3.24 -0.41
C SER A 61 -3.75 4.04 -0.73
N ALA A 62 -3.60 5.24 -1.34
CA ALA A 62 -4.70 6.05 -1.82
C ALA A 62 -5.29 5.49 -3.14
N GLU A 63 -6.59 5.67 -3.32
CA GLU A 63 -7.29 5.31 -4.56
C GLU A 63 -6.84 6.19 -5.75
N VAL A 64 -6.62 7.48 -5.49
CA VAL A 64 -5.98 8.41 -6.43
C VAL A 64 -4.83 9.09 -5.73
N SER A 65 -3.67 9.13 -6.39
CA SER A 65 -2.48 9.82 -5.91
C SER A 65 -1.82 10.60 -7.04
N MET A 66 -1.22 11.74 -6.68
CA MET A 66 -0.17 12.31 -7.51
C MET A 66 1.00 11.34 -7.61
N CYS A 67 1.70 11.36 -8.73
CA CYS A 67 2.92 10.62 -8.93
C CYS A 67 4.11 11.55 -9.24
N CYS A 68 5.30 11.11 -8.82
CA CYS A 68 6.56 11.80 -9.06
C CYS A 68 7.64 10.80 -9.53
N PRO A 69 8.78 11.27 -10.06
CA PRO A 69 9.86 10.38 -10.49
C PRO A 69 10.37 9.47 -9.38
N THR A 70 10.34 9.94 -8.13
CA THR A 70 10.59 9.14 -6.93
C THR A 70 9.63 9.55 -5.81
N ARG A 71 9.50 8.72 -4.77
CA ARG A 71 8.65 9.01 -3.60
C ARG A 71 9.19 10.16 -2.74
N GLU A 72 10.51 10.32 -2.71
CA GLU A 72 11.20 11.36 -1.95
C GLU A 72 11.00 12.74 -2.59
N ALA A 73 10.69 12.77 -3.89
CA ALA A 73 10.32 13.99 -4.58
C ALA A 73 8.91 14.48 -4.24
N CYS A 74 8.07 13.67 -3.59
CA CYS A 74 6.68 14.02 -3.30
C CYS A 74 6.58 15.09 -2.22
N LEU A 75 5.96 16.23 -2.56
CA LEU A 75 5.69 17.31 -1.61
C LEU A 75 4.21 17.34 -1.25
N SER A 76 3.94 17.74 0.00
CA SER A 76 2.57 17.94 0.51
C SER A 76 1.78 19.00 -0.26
N SER A 77 2.48 19.87 -1.00
CA SER A 77 1.89 20.89 -1.87
C SER A 77 1.30 20.32 -3.17
N GLY A 78 1.41 19.01 -3.43
CA GLY A 78 0.99 18.43 -4.70
C GLY A 78 1.93 18.77 -5.86
N LEU A 79 3.23 18.90 -5.56
CA LEU A 79 4.31 19.11 -6.54
C LEU A 79 5.41 18.08 -6.32
N CYS A 80 6.22 17.88 -7.36
CA CYS A 80 7.43 17.08 -7.29
C CYS A 80 8.65 18.00 -7.11
N ALA A 81 9.46 17.74 -6.10
CA ALA A 81 10.78 18.34 -5.99
C ALA A 81 11.69 17.80 -7.10
N ASN A 82 12.37 18.70 -7.79
CA ASN A 82 13.34 18.37 -8.82
C ASN A 82 14.68 19.01 -8.43
N ALA A 83 15.51 18.24 -7.74
CA ALA A 83 16.82 18.70 -7.29
C ALA A 83 17.77 18.86 -8.49
N GLY A 84 18.47 20.00 -8.59
CA GLY A 84 19.58 20.17 -9.53
C GLY A 84 19.22 20.70 -10.92
N THR A 85 18.09 21.40 -11.10
CA THR A 85 17.68 21.95 -12.41
C THR A 85 17.46 23.47 -12.44
N GLY A 86 17.72 24.18 -11.34
CA GLY A 86 17.66 25.64 -11.30
C GLY A 86 18.93 26.31 -11.84
N PRO A 87 18.88 27.59 -12.29
CA PRO A 87 20.03 28.31 -12.85
C PRO A 87 21.18 28.54 -11.86
N SER A 88 21.03 28.12 -10.59
CA SER A 88 22.04 28.22 -9.53
C SER A 88 21.74 27.17 -8.43
N GLU A 89 21.90 25.87 -8.72
CA GLU A 89 21.92 24.76 -7.72
C GLU A 89 20.77 24.78 -6.66
N GLY A 90 19.55 25.16 -7.06
CA GLY A 90 18.37 25.21 -6.19
C GLY A 90 17.42 24.02 -6.41
N ILE A 91 16.41 23.88 -5.53
CA ILE A 91 15.27 22.98 -5.74
C ILE A 91 14.28 23.65 -6.69
N SER A 92 14.09 23.05 -7.85
CA SER A 92 13.00 23.39 -8.76
C SER A 92 11.78 22.53 -8.45
N TYR A 93 10.59 23.01 -8.77
CA TYR A 93 9.36 22.23 -8.61
C TYR A 93 8.80 21.86 -9.98
N ALA A 94 8.47 20.59 -10.15
CA ALA A 94 7.81 20.07 -11.33
C ALA A 94 6.38 19.66 -10.99
N ARG A 95 5.52 19.75 -12.00
CA ARG A 95 4.22 19.12 -11.95
C ARG A 95 4.39 17.61 -12.16
N GLY A 96 3.85 16.81 -11.25
CA GLY A 96 3.83 15.36 -11.36
C GLY A 96 2.80 14.82 -12.36
N THR A 97 2.77 13.49 -12.46
CA THR A 97 1.71 12.72 -13.13
C THR A 97 0.65 12.29 -12.11
N CYS A 98 -0.37 11.52 -12.52
CA CYS A 98 -1.43 11.08 -11.60
C CYS A 98 -1.87 9.64 -11.88
N THR A 99 -2.34 8.94 -10.86
CA THR A 99 -2.86 7.57 -11.02
C THR A 99 -4.24 7.52 -11.70
N ASP A 100 -4.98 8.64 -11.72
CA ASP A 100 -6.22 8.76 -12.49
C ASP A 100 -5.93 9.13 -13.95
N GLN A 101 -6.08 8.15 -14.84
CA GLN A 101 -5.90 8.32 -16.28
C GLN A 101 -6.84 9.37 -16.89
N SER A 102 -8.04 9.56 -16.32
CA SER A 102 -9.00 10.55 -16.80
C SER A 102 -8.66 11.98 -16.36
N TRP A 103 -7.78 12.13 -15.36
CA TRP A 103 -7.40 13.40 -14.77
C TRP A 103 -8.60 14.25 -14.31
N ARG A 104 -9.64 13.58 -13.82
CA ARG A 104 -10.87 14.21 -13.30
C ARG A 104 -10.80 14.39 -11.79
N SER A 105 -9.98 13.62 -11.10
CA SER A 105 -9.78 13.75 -9.66
C SER A 105 -9.08 15.05 -9.29
N ASP A 106 -9.58 15.72 -8.25
CA ASP A 106 -9.01 16.95 -7.70
C ASP A 106 -7.65 16.71 -7.03
N ILE A 107 -7.36 15.45 -6.66
CA ILE A 107 -6.06 15.00 -6.14
C ILE A 107 -4.98 15.12 -7.21
N CYS A 108 -5.35 14.92 -8.48
CA CYS A 108 -4.41 15.15 -9.58
C CYS A 108 -4.16 16.64 -9.75
N PRO A 109 -2.92 17.09 -9.96
CA PRO A 109 -2.62 18.51 -10.14
C PRO A 109 -3.35 19.10 -11.37
N GLN A 110 -4.45 19.82 -11.10
CA GLN A 110 -5.35 20.39 -12.11
C GLN A 110 -4.75 21.60 -12.83
N ARG A 111 -3.74 22.23 -12.23
CA ARG A 111 -3.01 23.34 -12.84
C ARG A 111 -1.94 22.81 -13.79
N CYS A 112 -1.67 23.56 -14.85
CA CYS A 112 -0.58 23.30 -15.79
C CYS A 112 -0.69 21.94 -16.51
N ARG A 113 -1.93 21.54 -16.85
CA ARG A 113 -2.25 20.33 -17.63
C ARG A 113 -1.70 20.37 -19.06
N ILE A 114 -1.44 21.56 -19.60
CA ILE A 114 -0.79 21.80 -20.89
C ILE A 114 0.53 22.54 -20.62
N SER A 115 1.62 22.07 -21.22
CA SER A 115 3.01 22.52 -20.99
C SER A 115 3.33 23.94 -21.50
N ARG A 116 2.34 24.82 -21.63
CA ARG A 116 2.54 26.13 -22.25
C ARG A 116 2.42 27.34 -21.35
N PHE A 117 1.94 27.23 -20.11
CA PHE A 117 2.11 28.31 -19.14
C PHE A 117 1.75 27.84 -17.73
N CYS A 118 2.75 27.74 -16.85
CA CYS A 118 2.58 27.67 -15.40
C CYS A 118 3.17 28.99 -14.90
N PRO A 119 2.36 29.99 -14.48
CA PRO A 119 2.88 31.23 -13.92
C PRO A 119 3.57 31.01 -12.57
#